data_AF-A0A6M1NDQ7-F1
#
_entry.id   AF-A0A6M1NDQ7-F1
#
_cell.length_a   1.000
_cell.length_b   1.000
_cell.length_c   1.000
_cell.angle_alpha   90.00
_cell.angle_beta   90.00
_cell.angle_gamma   90.00
#
_symmetry.space_group_name_H-M   'P 1'
#
loop_
_entity.id
_entity.type
_entity.pdbx_description
1 polymer ?
#
loop_
_entity_poly.entity_id
_entity_poly.type
_entity_poly.pdbx_seq_one_letter_code
_entity_poly.pdbx_strand_id
1 'polypeptide(L)'
;MKSIIKSLQILFIAVLFANCSKDALQQFIVEQPNSFVLSISEASELSYQIKANDKIGINSAAYPVLYNSLVSLYDVPVAPQYLIYYPSNAEISGENILKFTLPQTQKYVKGNIDPLAYPLFSLTDNEGLDSMTMSPVCGGLKLMVPANDLFSAITSVSITSETDLLTGTVEIRGEDGQIELLEEQASKKVTLKGEIDISEGQQLFIALPPITFAEAVKVKFTTLKGIGTCTIDLTGESIESGKVLAVALEDIDWMAKTDYYGKANSVIASPGATSVTVDCTPYYTTNLRYTYENYPNDDEDKLPRSAKMLWNDVSPDFVGDVSLAADGKSFTAQLNGQPGNALIAIYDKEDPDAGDAKILWSFHIWVTETNDVQLGVNGKGNAYTVLDRNLGAVSAAAGDWRAIGMLYQWGRKDPFVSTGSLGENTNATMYNRNGTVNLPVVAGGSATGSIEYATQNPTRFIRSSQTGSSTGSRPFRYAHDWLYYADDGLWGNPEGFNFPAFSSLQKSIYDPSPEGYMVAPPDVWLKASSGADKAASIFADAEWNATHLGYRVQTSDNETWYTIGGWRSRSNGSLSNAHSTGYYWSSSVSGAVNANAWYMSINSGGVTLKGANSRANSASIRSVKIIN
;
A
#
# COMPACT_ATOMS: atom_id res chain seq x y z
N MET A 1 -51.90 0.04 -24.25
CA MET A 1 -52.65 -0.60 -23.15
C MET A 1 -52.95 0.34 -21.99
N LYS A 2 -52.01 1.16 -21.47
CA LYS A 2 -52.28 2.11 -20.36
C LYS A 2 -53.26 3.27 -20.69
N SER A 3 -53.36 3.71 -21.95
CA SER A 3 -54.37 4.70 -22.38
C SER A 3 -55.82 4.18 -22.25
N ILE A 4 -56.03 2.87 -22.41
CA ILE A 4 -57.35 2.24 -22.29
C ILE A 4 -57.75 2.05 -20.81
N ILE A 5 -56.77 1.82 -19.93
CA ILE A 5 -56.98 1.73 -18.48
C ILE A 5 -57.30 3.12 -17.88
N LYS A 6 -56.64 4.20 -18.38
CA LYS A 6 -57.00 5.59 -18.05
C LYS A 6 -58.46 5.91 -18.41
N SER A 7 -58.94 5.46 -19.57
CA SER A 7 -60.34 5.66 -19.98
C SER A 7 -61.35 4.83 -19.16
N LEU A 8 -60.99 3.63 -18.71
CA LEU A 8 -61.87 2.78 -17.89
C LEU A 8 -61.97 3.25 -16.43
N GLN A 9 -60.90 3.77 -15.82
CA GLN A 9 -60.96 4.31 -14.46
C GLN A 9 -61.78 5.61 -14.38
N ILE A 10 -61.69 6.48 -15.40
CA ILE A 10 -62.51 7.69 -15.53
C ILE A 10 -64.00 7.32 -15.67
N LEU A 11 -64.31 6.24 -16.40
CA LEU A 11 -65.68 5.76 -16.56
C LEU A 11 -66.25 5.13 -15.27
N PHE A 12 -65.42 4.44 -14.48
CA PHE A 12 -65.85 3.81 -13.22
C PHE A 12 -66.11 4.83 -12.10
N ILE A 13 -65.33 5.91 -12.03
CA ILE A 13 -65.52 7.00 -11.07
C ILE A 13 -66.74 7.86 -11.44
N ALA A 14 -67.00 8.07 -12.74
CA ALA A 14 -68.19 8.78 -13.22
C ALA A 14 -69.52 8.07 -12.88
N VAL A 15 -69.51 6.75 -12.70
CA VAL A 15 -70.72 5.95 -12.36
C VAL A 15 -71.02 5.95 -10.85
N LEU A 16 -70.02 6.19 -9.98
CA LEU A 16 -70.20 6.19 -8.52
C LEU A 16 -70.64 7.54 -7.93
N PHE A 17 -70.52 8.65 -8.67
CA PHE A 17 -70.82 10.01 -8.19
C PHE A 17 -71.81 10.76 -9.09
N ALA A 18 -72.93 10.14 -9.42
CA ALA A 18 -73.97 10.69 -10.31
C ALA A 18 -74.70 11.96 -9.77
N ASN A 19 -74.18 12.65 -8.76
CA ASN A 19 -74.79 13.87 -8.24
C ASN A 19 -73.81 14.92 -7.67
N CYS A 20 -72.55 14.96 -8.13
CA CYS A 20 -71.61 16.03 -7.76
C CYS A 20 -71.34 16.96 -8.95
N SER A 21 -71.33 18.28 -8.71
CA SER A 21 -71.07 19.30 -9.73
C SER A 21 -69.67 19.16 -10.33
N LYS A 22 -69.49 19.67 -11.56
CA LYS A 22 -68.20 19.63 -12.29
C LYS A 22 -67.01 20.13 -11.48
N ASP A 23 -67.22 21.07 -10.56
CA ASP A 23 -66.18 21.63 -9.70
C ASP A 23 -65.68 20.64 -8.63
N ALA A 24 -66.46 19.61 -8.25
CA ALA A 24 -66.05 18.59 -7.29
C ALA A 24 -65.28 17.42 -7.93
N LEU A 25 -65.42 17.21 -9.25
CA LEU A 25 -64.72 16.16 -10.01
C LEU A 25 -63.30 16.57 -10.44
N GLN A 26 -63.00 17.86 -10.48
CA GLN A 26 -61.67 18.38 -10.80
C GLN A 26 -60.67 18.20 -9.64
N GLN A 27 -61.15 17.86 -8.44
CA GLN A 27 -60.35 17.72 -7.22
C GLN A 27 -59.68 16.34 -7.04
N PHE A 28 -59.83 15.41 -8.01
CA PHE A 28 -59.34 14.02 -7.86
C PHE A 28 -58.45 13.48 -9.00
N ILE A 29 -58.06 14.31 -9.97
CA ILE A 29 -57.04 13.92 -10.95
C ILE A 29 -55.70 14.48 -10.47
N VAL A 30 -54.99 13.68 -9.69
CA VAL A 30 -53.58 13.95 -9.35
C VAL A 30 -52.76 13.73 -10.63
N GLU A 31 -52.44 14.80 -11.36
CA GLU A 31 -51.54 14.74 -12.51
C GLU A 31 -50.09 14.67 -12.00
N GLN A 32 -49.50 13.47 -12.00
CA GLN A 32 -48.07 13.31 -11.79
C GLN A 32 -47.32 14.00 -12.96
N PRO A 33 -46.33 14.87 -12.68
CA PRO A 33 -45.52 15.47 -13.74
C PRO A 33 -44.70 14.40 -14.48
N ASN A 34 -44.24 14.71 -15.70
CA ASN A 34 -43.45 13.74 -16.49
C ASN A 34 -42.01 13.59 -15.97
N SER A 35 -41.51 14.61 -15.29
CA SER A 35 -40.14 14.72 -14.80
C SER A 35 -40.01 15.86 -13.81
N PHE A 36 -38.94 15.86 -13.01
CA PHE A 36 -38.55 16.98 -12.15
C PHE A 36 -37.04 17.19 -12.20
N VAL A 37 -36.56 18.34 -11.73
CA VAL A 37 -35.13 18.66 -11.66
C VAL A 37 -34.67 18.62 -10.20
N LEU A 38 -33.61 17.87 -9.92
CA LEU A 38 -33.00 17.85 -8.61
C LEU A 38 -32.28 19.17 -8.34
N SER A 39 -32.68 19.84 -7.27
CA SER A 39 -31.99 20.99 -6.71
C SER A 39 -31.63 20.72 -5.25
N ILE A 40 -30.51 21.27 -4.78
CA ILE A 40 -30.09 21.17 -3.38
C ILE A 40 -30.40 22.52 -2.73
N SER A 41 -30.86 22.50 -1.48
CA SER A 41 -31.18 23.71 -0.72
C SER A 41 -30.05 24.74 -0.77
N GLU A 42 -30.38 25.98 -1.12
CA GLU A 42 -29.43 27.11 -1.18
C GLU A 42 -28.79 27.44 0.19
N ALA A 43 -29.38 26.95 1.29
CA ALA A 43 -28.84 27.09 2.63
C ALA A 43 -27.59 26.21 2.88
N SER A 44 -27.33 25.23 2.00
CA SER A 44 -26.17 24.36 2.08
C SER A 44 -24.89 25.08 1.66
N GLU A 45 -23.89 25.07 2.55
CA GLU A 45 -22.53 25.56 2.30
C GLU A 45 -21.65 24.48 1.65
N LEU A 46 -22.16 23.25 1.54
CA LEU A 46 -21.48 22.13 0.91
C LEU A 46 -21.85 22.09 -0.58
N SER A 47 -20.90 22.45 -1.43
CA SER A 47 -21.08 22.38 -2.88
C SER A 47 -20.96 20.94 -3.38
N TYR A 48 -22.08 20.26 -3.55
CA TYR A 48 -22.13 18.99 -4.27
C TYR A 48 -23.17 19.05 -5.38
N GLN A 49 -22.91 18.37 -6.50
CA GLN A 49 -23.89 18.19 -7.58
C GLN A 49 -24.01 16.72 -7.91
N ILE A 50 -25.25 16.23 -7.90
CA ILE A 50 -25.61 14.88 -8.36
C ILE A 50 -25.38 14.83 -9.87
N LYS A 51 -24.60 13.86 -10.34
CA LYS A 51 -24.16 13.77 -11.73
C LYS A 51 -25.14 12.94 -12.56
N ALA A 52 -25.12 13.16 -13.88
CA ALA A 52 -25.84 12.28 -14.80
C ALA A 52 -25.36 10.82 -14.64
N ASN A 53 -26.31 9.90 -14.64
CA ASN A 53 -26.20 8.47 -14.33
C ASN A 53 -26.02 8.08 -12.85
N ASP A 54 -25.92 9.03 -11.93
CA ASP A 54 -26.08 8.72 -10.51
C ASP A 54 -27.49 8.17 -10.26
N LYS A 55 -27.66 7.37 -9.22
CA LYS A 55 -28.96 6.82 -8.83
C LYS A 55 -29.49 7.54 -7.60
N ILE A 56 -30.76 7.93 -7.66
CA ILE A 56 -31.53 8.41 -6.51
C ILE A 56 -32.57 7.37 -6.12
N GLY A 57 -32.97 7.36 -4.86
CA GLY A 57 -34.11 6.59 -4.37
C GLY A 57 -35.39 7.41 -4.45
N ILE A 58 -36.49 6.79 -4.87
CA ILE A 58 -37.85 7.31 -4.77
C ILE A 58 -38.73 6.18 -4.26
N ASN A 59 -39.31 6.32 -3.06
CA ASN A 59 -40.22 5.34 -2.45
C ASN A 59 -39.71 3.88 -2.55
N SER A 60 -38.46 3.64 -2.15
CA SER A 60 -37.77 2.33 -2.15
C SER A 60 -37.21 1.82 -3.49
N ALA A 61 -37.41 2.54 -4.59
CA ALA A 61 -36.87 2.15 -5.90
C ALA A 61 -35.81 3.14 -6.39
N ALA A 62 -34.80 2.64 -7.10
CA ALA A 62 -33.68 3.45 -7.60
C ALA A 62 -33.90 3.88 -9.04
N TYR A 63 -33.73 5.17 -9.33
CA TYR A 63 -33.92 5.77 -10.65
C TYR A 63 -32.68 6.57 -11.06
N PRO A 64 -32.27 6.52 -12.35
CA PRO A 64 -31.11 7.25 -12.83
C PRO A 64 -31.42 8.75 -12.97
N VAL A 65 -30.43 9.57 -12.64
CA VAL A 65 -30.43 11.00 -12.95
C VAL A 65 -29.98 11.19 -14.40
N LEU A 66 -30.75 11.93 -15.18
CA LEU A 66 -30.47 12.27 -16.57
C LEU A 66 -29.58 13.53 -16.64
N TYR A 67 -29.35 14.03 -17.86
CA TYR A 67 -28.60 15.27 -18.07
C TYR A 67 -29.29 16.47 -17.39
N ASN A 68 -28.52 17.45 -16.93
CA ASN A 68 -29.02 18.63 -16.19
C ASN A 68 -29.81 18.30 -14.91
N SER A 69 -29.44 17.25 -14.18
CA SER A 69 -30.09 16.84 -12.92
C SER A 69 -31.58 16.47 -13.06
N LEU A 70 -32.04 16.17 -14.27
CA LEU A 70 -33.42 15.81 -14.56
C LEU A 70 -33.71 14.35 -14.17
N VAL A 71 -34.86 14.06 -13.60
CA VAL A 71 -35.33 12.71 -13.31
C VAL A 71 -36.63 12.46 -14.05
N SER A 72 -36.71 11.35 -14.79
CA SER A 72 -37.97 10.95 -15.43
C SER A 72 -38.87 10.22 -14.44
N LEU A 73 -40.15 10.61 -14.41
CA LEU A 73 -41.18 9.95 -13.61
C LEU A 73 -41.94 8.88 -14.38
N TYR A 74 -41.58 8.61 -15.65
CA TYR A 74 -42.29 7.67 -16.52
C TYR A 74 -42.40 6.25 -15.93
N ASP A 75 -41.33 5.80 -15.26
CA ASP A 75 -41.25 4.49 -14.61
C ASP A 75 -41.51 4.56 -13.09
N VAL A 76 -41.79 5.75 -12.54
CA VAL A 76 -42.05 5.96 -11.11
C VAL A 76 -43.55 5.78 -10.84
N PRO A 77 -43.95 4.84 -9.97
CA PRO A 77 -45.36 4.66 -9.62
C PRO A 77 -45.96 5.95 -9.04
N VAL A 78 -47.18 6.29 -9.48
CA VAL A 78 -47.95 7.42 -8.92
C VAL A 78 -48.19 7.16 -7.43
N ALA A 79 -47.83 8.12 -6.59
CA ALA A 79 -48.00 8.08 -5.15
C ALA A 79 -48.56 9.42 -4.63
N PRO A 80 -49.23 9.44 -3.46
CA PRO A 80 -49.67 10.68 -2.83
C PRO A 80 -48.47 11.53 -2.38
N GLN A 81 -47.37 10.88 -2.01
CA GLN A 81 -46.11 11.49 -1.62
C GLN A 81 -44.92 10.73 -2.21
N TYR A 82 -43.83 11.45 -2.44
CA TYR A 82 -42.55 10.95 -2.91
C TYR A 82 -41.47 11.31 -1.89
N LEU A 83 -40.93 10.28 -1.26
CA LEU A 83 -39.71 10.35 -0.48
C LEU A 83 -38.53 10.15 -1.44
N ILE A 84 -37.83 11.23 -1.74
CA ILE A 84 -36.73 11.30 -2.69
C ILE A 84 -35.43 11.42 -1.90
N TYR A 85 -34.44 10.59 -2.20
CA TYR A 85 -33.20 10.56 -1.43
C TYR A 85 -31.98 10.17 -2.27
N TYR A 86 -30.82 10.58 -1.80
CA TYR A 86 -29.53 10.27 -2.38
C TYR A 86 -28.52 10.02 -1.25
N PRO A 87 -27.59 9.07 -1.39
CA PRO A 87 -27.51 8.05 -2.44
C PRO A 87 -28.67 7.03 -2.35
N SER A 88 -28.98 6.34 -3.45
CA SER A 88 -30.16 5.46 -3.54
C SER A 88 -30.13 4.19 -2.67
N ASN A 89 -29.07 3.97 -1.90
CA ASN A 89 -28.87 2.81 -1.03
C ASN A 89 -29.34 3.03 0.41
N ALA A 90 -29.98 4.17 0.73
CA ALA A 90 -30.64 4.35 2.03
C ALA A 90 -31.79 3.33 2.22
N GLU A 91 -31.96 2.88 3.45
CA GLU A 91 -33.02 1.94 3.85
C GLU A 91 -34.28 2.71 4.28
N ILE A 92 -35.45 2.11 4.05
CA ILE A 92 -36.73 2.67 4.51
C ILE A 92 -37.28 1.75 5.60
N SER A 93 -37.53 2.30 6.79
CA SER A 93 -37.89 1.54 8.00
C SER A 93 -39.29 1.85 8.56
N GLY A 94 -40.09 2.61 7.82
CA GLY A 94 -41.46 3.01 8.17
C GLY A 94 -42.08 3.90 7.08
N GLU A 95 -43.22 4.52 7.38
CA GLU A 95 -43.80 5.54 6.50
C GLU A 95 -42.90 6.80 6.56
N ASN A 96 -42.30 7.18 5.44
CA ASN A 96 -41.43 8.36 5.30
C ASN A 96 -40.18 8.41 6.22
N ILE A 97 -39.70 7.27 6.75
CA ILE A 97 -38.47 7.19 7.55
C ILE A 97 -37.33 6.61 6.71
N LEU A 98 -36.23 7.36 6.58
CA LEU A 98 -34.99 6.94 5.94
C LEU A 98 -33.92 6.59 6.97
N LYS A 99 -33.15 5.55 6.70
CA LYS A 99 -31.93 5.22 7.42
C LYS A 99 -30.76 5.23 6.46
N PHE A 100 -29.71 5.92 6.83
CA PHE A 100 -28.49 6.01 6.04
C PHE A 100 -27.26 5.80 6.92
N THR A 101 -26.42 4.83 6.58
CA THR A 101 -25.15 4.64 7.27
C THR A 101 -24.08 5.56 6.70
N LEU A 102 -23.64 6.52 7.52
CA LEU A 102 -22.48 7.36 7.18
C LEU A 102 -21.21 6.51 7.20
N PRO A 103 -20.43 6.45 6.10
CA PRO A 103 -19.29 5.55 6.04
C PRO A 103 -18.15 6.02 6.95
N GLN A 104 -17.62 5.09 7.76
CA GLN A 104 -16.44 5.31 8.61
C GLN A 104 -15.17 5.63 7.79
N THR A 105 -15.12 5.17 6.54
CA THR A 105 -14.08 5.53 5.57
C THR A 105 -14.70 6.31 4.41
N GLN A 106 -14.35 7.58 4.31
CA GLN A 106 -14.77 8.49 3.25
C GLN A 106 -13.64 8.67 2.23
N LYS A 107 -13.99 8.95 0.98
CA LYS A 107 -13.04 9.20 -0.10
C LYS A 107 -12.67 10.68 -0.18
N TYR A 108 -11.38 10.96 -0.27
CA TYR A 108 -10.90 12.30 -0.58
C TYR A 108 -11.36 12.73 -1.98
N VAL A 109 -12.03 13.88 -2.03
CA VAL A 109 -12.36 14.60 -3.26
C VAL A 109 -11.79 16.01 -3.13
N LYS A 110 -10.94 16.42 -4.08
CA LYS A 110 -10.29 17.73 -4.02
C LYS A 110 -11.33 18.84 -3.91
N GLY A 111 -11.26 19.60 -2.82
CA GLY A 111 -12.13 20.74 -2.54
C GLY A 111 -13.60 20.42 -2.28
N ASN A 112 -13.99 19.15 -2.12
CA ASN A 112 -15.38 18.73 -1.95
C ASN A 112 -15.51 17.58 -0.95
N ILE A 113 -16.73 17.33 -0.50
CA ILE A 113 -17.07 16.19 0.36
C ILE A 113 -17.19 14.89 -0.45
N ASP A 114 -17.06 13.73 0.20
CA ASP A 114 -17.34 12.44 -0.44
C ASP A 114 -18.84 12.35 -0.80
N PRO A 115 -19.20 12.21 -2.09
CA PRO A 115 -20.59 12.08 -2.52
C PRO A 115 -21.34 10.94 -1.84
N LEU A 116 -20.67 9.83 -1.55
CA LEU A 116 -21.28 8.69 -0.89
C LEU A 116 -21.42 8.87 0.62
N ALA A 117 -20.84 9.92 1.19
CA ALA A 117 -20.99 10.30 2.59
C ALA A 117 -21.86 11.55 2.76
N TYR A 118 -22.53 12.02 1.69
CA TYR A 118 -23.35 13.23 1.71
C TYR A 118 -24.83 12.94 1.41
N PRO A 119 -25.55 12.29 2.34
CA PRO A 119 -26.97 12.01 2.19
C PRO A 119 -27.82 13.27 2.04
N LEU A 120 -28.76 13.20 1.11
CA LEU A 120 -29.75 14.22 0.78
C LEU A 120 -31.14 13.58 0.80
N PHE A 121 -32.16 14.33 1.21
CA PHE A 121 -33.56 13.86 1.19
C PHE A 121 -34.55 14.99 0.87
N SER A 122 -35.75 14.61 0.43
CA SER A 122 -36.90 15.48 0.29
C SER A 122 -38.17 14.65 0.39
N LEU A 123 -39.20 15.17 1.05
CA LEU A 123 -40.55 14.62 1.02
C LEU A 123 -41.46 15.63 0.33
N THR A 124 -42.11 15.22 -0.75
CA THR A 124 -42.96 16.11 -1.54
C THR A 124 -44.16 15.36 -2.13
N ASP A 125 -45.16 16.07 -2.59
CA ASP A 125 -46.30 15.50 -3.34
C ASP A 125 -46.17 15.83 -4.84
N ASN A 126 -47.23 15.61 -5.61
CA ASN A 126 -47.19 15.87 -7.05
C ASN A 126 -47.08 17.36 -7.39
N GLU A 127 -47.60 18.27 -6.54
CA GLU A 127 -47.53 19.71 -6.76
C GLU A 127 -46.13 20.26 -6.42
N GLY A 128 -45.49 19.70 -5.40
CA GLY A 128 -44.17 20.15 -4.95
C GLY A 128 -42.99 19.66 -5.79
N LEU A 129 -43.17 18.68 -6.69
CA LEU A 129 -42.11 18.13 -7.54
C LEU A 129 -41.43 19.18 -8.44
N ASP A 130 -42.18 20.15 -8.97
CA ASP A 130 -41.66 21.17 -9.88
C ASP A 130 -40.73 22.19 -9.19
N SER A 131 -40.84 22.34 -7.87
CA SER A 131 -40.04 23.26 -7.06
C SER A 131 -39.30 22.57 -5.91
N MET A 132 -39.14 21.24 -5.98
CA MET A 132 -38.56 20.48 -4.88
C MET A 132 -37.09 20.87 -4.67
N THR A 133 -36.67 20.94 -3.41
CA THR A 133 -35.27 21.03 -3.00
C THR A 133 -34.91 19.86 -2.10
N MET A 134 -33.70 19.33 -2.26
CA MET A 134 -33.15 18.32 -1.37
C MET A 134 -32.45 18.99 -0.20
N SER A 135 -32.81 18.56 0.99
CA SER A 135 -32.16 18.95 2.23
C SER A 135 -31.01 18.00 2.52
N PRO A 136 -29.85 18.52 2.93
CA PRO A 136 -28.79 17.68 3.45
C PRO A 136 -29.20 17.04 4.78
N VAL A 137 -28.60 15.89 5.07
CA VAL A 137 -28.75 15.20 6.36
C VAL A 137 -27.52 15.42 7.25
N CYS A 138 -26.36 15.70 6.67
CA CYS A 138 -25.10 15.86 7.38
C CYS A 138 -24.48 17.24 7.11
N GLY A 139 -23.57 17.64 8.01
CA GLY A 139 -22.72 18.81 7.82
C GLY A 139 -21.29 18.40 7.46
N GLY A 140 -20.42 19.41 7.36
CA GLY A 140 -19.03 19.22 6.96
C GLY A 140 -18.04 19.80 7.96
N LEU A 141 -17.00 19.03 8.29
CA LEU A 141 -15.80 19.56 8.92
C LEU A 141 -14.77 19.86 7.83
N LYS A 142 -14.40 21.14 7.70
CA LYS A 142 -13.39 21.62 6.76
C LYS A 142 -12.08 21.85 7.49
N LEU A 143 -11.09 21.00 7.24
CA LEU A 143 -9.73 21.17 7.76
C LEU A 143 -8.89 21.97 6.75
N MET A 144 -8.29 23.06 7.20
CA MET A 144 -7.31 23.83 6.42
C MET A 144 -5.91 23.39 6.86
N VAL A 145 -5.31 22.49 6.07
CA VAL A 145 -4.01 21.88 6.35
C VAL A 145 -2.90 22.77 5.76
N PRO A 146 -1.91 23.20 6.55
CA PRO A 146 -0.80 24.01 6.06
C PRO A 146 0.10 23.22 5.10
N ALA A 147 0.92 23.93 4.34
CA ALA A 147 1.87 23.31 3.43
C ALA A 147 2.95 22.52 4.18
N ASN A 148 3.38 21.38 3.64
CA ASN A 148 4.52 20.64 4.16
C ASN A 148 5.32 19.99 3.01
N ASP A 149 6.59 20.35 2.86
CA ASP A 149 7.44 19.84 1.78
C ASP A 149 7.91 18.39 1.99
N LEU A 150 8.13 18.00 3.25
CA LEU A 150 8.71 16.70 3.59
C LEU A 150 7.65 15.58 3.59
N PHE A 151 6.44 15.91 4.03
CA PHE A 151 5.30 15.03 4.22
C PHE A 151 4.12 15.41 3.30
N SER A 152 4.42 15.97 2.13
CA SER A 152 3.40 16.52 1.21
C SER A 152 2.37 15.51 0.73
N ALA A 153 2.76 14.23 0.58
CA ALA A 153 1.90 13.16 0.08
C ALA A 153 1.23 12.38 1.22
N ILE A 154 0.00 12.76 1.56
CA ILE A 154 -0.85 12.09 2.54
C ILE A 154 -1.70 11.02 1.85
N THR A 155 -1.78 9.84 2.47
CA THR A 155 -2.61 8.70 2.02
C THR A 155 -3.93 8.62 2.76
N SER A 156 -3.98 9.10 4.01
CA SER A 156 -5.21 9.20 4.77
C SER A 156 -5.13 10.21 5.92
N VAL A 157 -6.28 10.76 6.30
CA VAL A 157 -6.47 11.58 7.50
C VAL A 157 -7.56 10.94 8.34
N SER A 158 -7.27 10.64 9.60
CA SER A 158 -8.27 10.14 10.55
C SER A 158 -8.52 11.13 11.68
N ILE A 159 -9.80 11.31 12.02
CA ILE A 159 -10.23 12.05 13.20
C ILE A 159 -10.78 11.05 14.20
N THR A 160 -10.33 11.15 15.44
CA THR A 160 -10.78 10.30 16.55
C THR A 160 -11.23 11.16 17.73
N SER A 161 -12.35 10.81 18.32
CA SER A 161 -12.84 11.29 19.61
C SER A 161 -12.85 10.15 20.63
N GLU A 162 -12.70 10.48 21.91
CA GLU A 162 -12.88 9.58 23.05
C GLU A 162 -14.36 9.39 23.40
N THR A 163 -15.23 10.38 23.15
CA THR A 163 -16.65 10.36 23.56
C THR A 163 -17.64 10.49 22.39
N ASP A 164 -17.41 11.40 21.46
CA ASP A 164 -18.34 11.77 20.39
C ASP A 164 -18.40 10.73 19.25
N LEU A 165 -19.62 10.41 18.81
CA LEU A 165 -19.85 9.53 17.67
C LEU A 165 -19.75 10.34 16.36
N LEU A 166 -18.69 10.09 15.59
CA LEU A 166 -18.38 10.85 14.37
C LEU A 166 -19.05 10.27 13.11
N THR A 167 -19.43 9.00 13.14
CA THR A 167 -20.13 8.31 12.05
C THR A 167 -21.09 7.28 12.63
N GLY A 168 -22.04 6.79 11.83
CA GLY A 168 -23.03 5.80 12.23
C GLY A 168 -24.26 5.85 11.34
N THR A 169 -25.30 5.13 11.73
CA THR A 169 -26.59 5.16 11.05
C THR A 169 -27.36 6.41 11.45
N VAL A 170 -27.66 7.29 10.49
CA VAL A 170 -28.55 8.43 10.70
C VAL A 170 -29.97 8.06 10.26
N GLU A 171 -30.92 8.27 11.16
CA GLU A 171 -32.35 8.16 10.88
C GLU A 171 -32.91 9.54 10.55
N ILE A 172 -33.71 9.63 9.48
CA ILE A 172 -34.32 10.87 9.01
C ILE A 172 -35.83 10.67 8.95
N ARG A 173 -36.57 11.50 9.68
CA ARG A 173 -38.03 11.60 9.53
C ARG A 173 -38.36 12.57 8.40
N GLY A 174 -38.87 12.07 7.29
CA GLY A 174 -39.14 12.87 6.10
C GLY A 174 -40.19 13.98 6.29
N GLU A 175 -41.09 13.84 7.26
CA GLU A 175 -42.23 14.74 7.48
C GLU A 175 -41.82 16.12 8.02
N ASP A 176 -40.84 16.15 8.93
CA ASP A 176 -40.36 17.38 9.57
C ASP A 176 -38.84 17.54 9.52
N GLY A 177 -38.14 16.60 8.91
CA GLY A 177 -36.70 16.63 8.71
C GLY A 177 -35.90 16.42 9.99
N GLN A 178 -36.48 15.84 11.06
CA GLN A 178 -35.70 15.46 12.23
C GLN A 178 -34.67 14.38 11.88
N ILE A 179 -33.44 14.60 12.34
CA ILE A 179 -32.28 13.75 12.09
C ILE A 179 -31.75 13.27 13.44
N GLU A 180 -31.60 11.95 13.59
CA GLU A 180 -31.05 11.32 14.79
C GLU A 180 -29.91 10.38 14.41
N LEU A 181 -28.80 10.44 15.15
CA LEU A 181 -27.71 9.46 15.01
C LEU A 181 -27.98 8.28 15.94
N LEU A 182 -28.09 7.08 15.36
CA LEU A 182 -28.25 5.84 16.09
C LEU A 182 -26.88 5.27 16.49
N GLU A 183 -26.84 4.52 17.59
CA GLU A 183 -25.62 3.78 18.00
C GLU A 183 -25.26 2.63 17.03
N GLU A 184 -26.19 2.26 16.15
CA GLU A 184 -25.97 1.24 15.12
C GLU A 184 -24.84 1.64 14.16
N GLN A 185 -23.80 0.79 14.10
CA GLN A 185 -22.60 1.00 13.28
C GLN A 185 -21.85 2.31 13.60
N ALA A 186 -22.14 2.90 14.76
CA ALA A 186 -21.54 4.15 15.16
C ALA A 186 -20.05 3.98 15.48
N SER A 187 -19.28 5.02 15.21
CA SER A 187 -17.84 5.03 15.44
C SER A 187 -17.38 6.42 15.85
N LYS A 188 -16.51 6.44 16.85
CA LYS A 188 -15.80 7.64 17.31
C LYS A 188 -14.61 8.01 16.42
N LYS A 189 -14.48 7.33 15.28
CA LYS A 189 -13.42 7.53 14.30
C LYS A 189 -14.00 7.63 12.90
N VAL A 190 -13.54 8.63 12.15
CA VAL A 190 -13.77 8.78 10.70
C VAL A 190 -12.43 8.89 10.00
N THR A 191 -12.30 8.29 8.82
CA THR A 191 -11.07 8.33 8.02
C THR A 191 -11.36 8.80 6.60
N LEU A 192 -10.69 9.86 6.18
CA LEU A 192 -10.63 10.30 4.79
C LEU A 192 -9.45 9.62 4.09
N LYS A 193 -9.68 8.87 3.01
CA LYS A 193 -8.64 8.16 2.25
C LYS A 193 -8.51 8.69 0.83
N GLY A 194 -7.28 8.85 0.36
CA GLY A 194 -6.96 9.18 -1.03
C GLY A 194 -5.57 9.75 -1.18
N GLU A 195 -5.19 10.08 -2.41
CA GLU A 195 -3.93 10.78 -2.69
C GLU A 195 -4.12 12.29 -2.45
N ILE A 196 -3.64 12.76 -1.31
CA ILE A 196 -3.75 14.17 -0.88
C ILE A 196 -2.36 14.80 -0.99
N ASP A 197 -2.25 15.87 -1.76
CA ASP A 197 -1.02 16.67 -1.87
C ASP A 197 -1.18 17.98 -1.08
N ILE A 198 -0.33 18.16 -0.07
CA ILE A 198 -0.27 19.38 0.75
C ILE A 198 1.00 20.19 0.49
N SER A 199 1.67 20.05 -0.67
CA SER A 199 2.85 20.88 -0.98
C SER A 199 2.55 22.38 -0.98
N GLU A 200 1.31 22.77 -1.28
CA GLU A 200 0.83 24.16 -1.26
C GLU A 200 -0.24 24.39 -0.16
N GLY A 201 -0.36 23.45 0.77
CA GLY A 201 -1.50 23.36 1.69
C GLY A 201 -2.76 22.85 0.99
N GLN A 202 -3.73 22.37 1.78
CA GLN A 202 -4.96 21.78 1.22
C GLN A 202 -6.15 21.96 2.15
N GLN A 203 -7.33 22.07 1.55
CA GLN A 203 -8.61 22.01 2.25
C GLN A 203 -9.19 20.60 2.12
N LEU A 204 -9.51 20.00 3.26
CA LEU A 204 -10.11 18.67 3.36
C LEU A 204 -11.52 18.79 3.92
N PHE A 205 -12.47 18.07 3.33
CA PHE A 205 -13.87 18.06 3.76
C PHE A 205 -14.24 16.65 4.22
N ILE A 206 -14.83 16.56 5.41
CA ILE A 206 -15.27 15.30 6.02
C ILE A 206 -16.73 15.46 6.42
N ALA A 207 -17.59 14.55 5.97
CA ALA A 207 -18.99 14.52 6.37
C ALA A 207 -19.12 14.00 7.79
N LEU A 208 -19.93 14.70 8.60
CA LEU A 208 -20.26 14.30 9.96
C LEU A 208 -21.77 14.46 10.18
N PRO A 209 -22.41 13.60 10.99
CA PRO A 209 -23.80 13.82 11.39
C PRO A 209 -23.91 15.16 12.13
N PRO A 210 -25.11 15.75 12.25
CA PRO A 210 -25.31 16.90 13.11
C PRO A 210 -24.80 16.60 14.51
N ILE A 211 -23.86 17.40 15.01
CA ILE A 211 -23.13 17.10 16.26
C ILE A 211 -22.70 18.39 16.94
N THR A 212 -22.74 18.39 18.27
CA THR A 212 -22.03 19.36 19.12
C THR A 212 -20.91 18.60 19.81
N PHE A 213 -19.66 19.02 19.60
CA PHE A 213 -18.52 18.30 20.16
C PHE A 213 -18.44 18.52 21.68
N ALA A 214 -18.32 17.43 22.42
CA ALA A 214 -18.17 17.47 23.87
C ALA A 214 -16.72 17.73 24.29
N GLU A 215 -15.76 17.57 23.37
CA GLU A 215 -14.33 17.56 23.66
C GLU A 215 -13.47 17.92 22.45
N ALA A 216 -12.16 17.94 22.68
CA ALA A 216 -11.17 18.03 21.62
C ALA A 216 -11.04 16.71 20.84
N VAL A 217 -10.80 16.83 19.54
CA VAL A 217 -10.60 15.68 18.64
C VAL A 217 -9.14 15.55 18.24
N LYS A 218 -8.67 14.31 18.07
CA LYS A 218 -7.32 14.01 17.59
C LYS A 218 -7.35 13.82 16.08
N VAL A 219 -6.45 14.49 15.37
CA VAL A 219 -6.27 14.32 13.92
C VAL A 219 -4.93 13.64 13.66
N LYS A 220 -4.95 12.57 12.87
CA LYS A 220 -3.76 11.84 12.43
C LYS A 220 -3.69 11.82 10.90
N PHE A 221 -2.63 12.40 10.37
CA PHE A 221 -2.20 12.30 8.99
C PHE A 221 -1.31 11.08 8.83
N THR A 222 -1.56 10.29 7.79
CA THR A 222 -0.68 9.19 7.39
C THR A 222 -0.12 9.50 6.01
N THR A 223 1.18 9.39 5.86
CA THR A 223 1.90 9.60 4.60
C THR A 223 2.63 8.32 4.21
N LEU A 224 3.29 8.33 3.05
CA LEU A 224 4.15 7.22 2.63
C LEU A 224 5.37 6.99 3.54
N LYS A 225 5.80 8.01 4.30
CA LYS A 225 7.06 7.99 5.07
C LYS A 225 6.92 8.32 6.55
N GLY A 226 5.69 8.57 7.02
CA GLY A 226 5.48 9.00 8.39
C GLY A 226 4.08 9.46 8.68
N ILE A 227 3.95 10.14 9.82
CA ILE A 227 2.69 10.58 10.38
C ILE A 227 2.77 12.05 10.78
N GLY A 228 1.62 12.72 10.73
CA GLY A 228 1.42 14.03 11.34
C GLY A 228 0.32 13.90 12.39
N THR A 229 0.47 14.50 13.56
CA THR A 229 -0.59 14.50 14.57
C THR A 229 -0.83 15.88 15.14
N CYS A 230 -2.09 16.22 15.34
CA CYS A 230 -2.48 17.41 16.10
C CYS A 230 -3.79 17.14 16.84
N THR A 231 -4.08 17.97 17.84
CA THR A 231 -5.35 17.97 18.56
C THR A 231 -6.06 19.28 18.28
N ILE A 232 -7.35 19.21 18.00
CA ILE A 232 -8.19 20.38 17.75
C ILE A 232 -9.21 20.46 18.88
N ASP A 233 -9.22 21.59 19.60
CA ASP A 233 -10.29 21.86 20.55
C ASP A 233 -11.55 22.33 19.81
N LEU A 234 -12.57 21.48 19.79
CA LEU A 234 -13.87 21.77 19.20
C LEU A 234 -14.96 21.85 20.28
N THR A 235 -14.59 21.87 21.56
CA THR A 235 -15.54 21.75 22.67
C THR A 235 -16.63 22.83 22.60
N GLY A 236 -17.89 22.40 22.47
CA GLY A 236 -19.05 23.27 22.34
C GLY A 236 -19.34 23.78 20.92
N GLU A 237 -18.42 23.60 19.98
CA GLU A 237 -18.66 23.88 18.57
C GLU A 237 -19.64 22.86 17.98
N SER A 238 -20.44 23.29 17.00
CA SER A 238 -21.47 22.46 16.40
C SER A 238 -21.37 22.42 14.89
N ILE A 239 -21.64 21.25 14.32
CA ILE A 239 -21.85 21.04 12.89
C ILE A 239 -23.34 20.78 12.71
N GLU A 240 -24.00 21.68 11.98
CA GLU A 240 -25.40 21.53 11.61
C GLU A 240 -25.52 20.91 10.21
N SER A 241 -26.71 20.37 9.90
CA SER A 241 -26.97 19.82 8.57
C SER A 241 -26.79 20.88 7.47
N GLY A 242 -26.02 20.56 6.44
CA GLY A 242 -25.70 21.47 5.34
C GLY A 242 -24.71 22.57 5.66
N LYS A 243 -24.23 22.68 6.91
CA LYS A 243 -23.28 23.72 7.33
C LYS A 243 -21.85 23.20 7.39
N VAL A 244 -20.89 24.11 7.27
CA VAL A 244 -19.46 23.78 7.32
C VAL A 244 -18.81 24.45 8.52
N LEU A 245 -18.26 23.64 9.43
CA LEU A 245 -17.34 24.13 10.46
C LEU A 245 -15.92 24.11 9.88
N ALA A 246 -15.30 25.28 9.74
CA ALA A 246 -13.96 25.43 9.19
C ALA A 246 -12.92 25.61 10.30
N VAL A 247 -11.85 24.82 10.24
CA VAL A 247 -10.79 24.81 11.26
C VAL A 247 -9.44 24.96 10.57
N ALA A 248 -8.65 25.93 11.01
CA ALA A 248 -7.25 26.06 10.63
C ALA A 248 -6.41 25.12 11.49
N LEU A 249 -5.58 24.30 10.86
CA LEU A 249 -4.64 23.46 11.60
C LEU A 249 -3.32 24.18 11.77
N GLU A 250 -2.88 24.26 13.01
CA GLU A 250 -1.59 24.79 13.42
C GLU A 250 -0.81 23.68 14.14
N ASP A 251 0.52 23.81 14.17
CA ASP A 251 1.41 22.94 14.98
C ASP A 251 1.21 21.43 14.80
N ILE A 252 1.06 20.96 13.56
CA ILE A 252 1.02 19.52 13.26
C ILE A 252 2.41 18.93 13.56
N ASP A 253 2.47 18.00 14.51
CA ASP A 253 3.69 17.28 14.86
C ASP A 253 3.96 16.20 13.82
N TRP A 254 4.87 16.49 12.91
CA TRP A 254 5.28 15.60 11.83
C TRP A 254 6.52 14.81 12.22
N MET A 255 6.43 13.49 12.08
CA MET A 255 7.57 12.60 12.24
C MET A 255 7.57 11.54 11.14
N ALA A 256 8.76 11.17 10.68
CA ALA A 256 8.88 9.95 9.93
C ALA A 256 8.55 8.78 10.88
N LYS A 257 7.85 7.78 10.36
CA LYS A 257 7.50 6.58 11.10
C LYS A 257 7.31 5.46 10.11
N THR A 258 8.09 4.40 10.27
CA THR A 258 7.96 3.18 9.48
C THR A 258 8.03 1.99 10.42
N ASP A 259 6.98 1.18 10.42
CA ASP A 259 6.91 -0.04 11.23
C ASP A 259 7.69 -1.17 10.55
N TYR A 260 8.33 -2.02 11.34
CA TYR A 260 9.06 -3.21 10.89
C TYR A 260 9.12 -4.28 11.98
N TYR A 261 9.69 -5.43 11.64
CA TYR A 261 9.71 -6.59 12.53
C TYR A 261 11.09 -7.23 12.61
N GLY A 262 11.52 -7.54 13.83
CA GLY A 262 12.84 -8.11 14.10
C GLY A 262 13.99 -7.17 13.77
N LYS A 263 15.23 -7.67 13.89
CA LYS A 263 16.47 -6.88 13.69
C LYS A 263 17.18 -7.13 12.36
N ALA A 264 16.70 -8.10 11.59
CA ALA A 264 17.19 -8.40 10.25
C ALA A 264 16.11 -9.14 9.45
N ASN A 265 16.21 -9.05 8.12
CA ASN A 265 15.29 -9.74 7.22
C ASN A 265 15.74 -11.13 6.82
N SER A 266 17.01 -11.47 7.06
CA SER A 266 17.54 -12.81 6.87
C SER A 266 18.06 -13.38 8.19
N VAL A 267 17.75 -14.65 8.44
CA VAL A 267 18.23 -15.42 9.60
C VAL A 267 19.03 -16.61 9.09
N ILE A 268 20.29 -16.70 9.53
CA ILE A 268 21.18 -17.82 9.20
C ILE A 268 20.95 -18.94 10.21
N ALA A 269 20.79 -20.17 9.72
CA ALA A 269 20.85 -21.39 10.52
C ALA A 269 21.92 -22.31 9.95
N SER A 270 22.62 -23.06 10.81
CA SER A 270 23.62 -24.02 10.36
C SER A 270 22.96 -25.23 9.67
N PRO A 271 23.58 -25.84 8.65
CA PRO A 271 23.18 -27.15 8.16
C PRO A 271 23.12 -28.17 9.30
N GLY A 272 22.12 -29.05 9.25
CA GLY A 272 21.80 -30.00 10.31
C GLY A 272 20.92 -29.44 11.43
N ALA A 273 20.64 -28.12 11.45
CA ALA A 273 19.69 -27.56 12.41
C ALA A 273 18.27 -28.11 12.16
N THR A 274 17.62 -28.56 13.24
CA THR A 274 16.24 -29.08 13.18
C THR A 274 15.18 -28.01 13.43
N SER A 275 15.60 -26.82 13.85
CA SER A 275 14.72 -25.66 14.01
C SER A 275 15.52 -24.35 13.97
N VAL A 276 14.81 -23.25 13.75
CA VAL A 276 15.33 -21.89 13.89
C VAL A 276 14.27 -21.01 14.54
N THR A 277 14.67 -20.16 15.48
CA THR A 277 13.82 -19.15 16.09
C THR A 277 14.15 -17.78 15.50
N VAL A 278 13.12 -17.06 15.10
CA VAL A 278 13.23 -15.75 14.45
C VAL A 278 12.57 -14.71 15.34
N ASP A 279 13.30 -13.64 15.63
CA ASP A 279 12.73 -12.43 16.25
C ASP A 279 11.80 -11.74 15.24
N CYS A 280 10.54 -11.62 15.62
CA CYS A 280 9.53 -10.87 14.89
C CYS A 280 8.87 -9.82 15.78
N THR A 281 9.61 -9.29 16.76
CA THR A 281 9.13 -8.19 17.61
C THR A 281 8.78 -6.98 16.74
N PRO A 282 7.59 -6.37 16.91
CA PRO A 282 7.23 -5.15 16.20
C PRO A 282 8.03 -3.95 16.72
N TYR A 283 8.61 -3.20 15.79
CA TYR A 283 9.38 -1.99 16.03
C TYR A 283 8.93 -0.88 15.06
N TYR A 284 9.39 0.35 15.31
CA TYR A 284 9.36 1.41 14.32
C TYR A 284 10.67 2.21 14.28
N THR A 285 10.91 2.86 13.15
CA THR A 285 12.00 3.84 12.96
C THR A 285 11.41 5.20 12.57
N THR A 286 12.07 6.26 13.02
CA THR A 286 11.82 7.65 12.65
C THR A 286 12.87 8.22 11.71
N ASN A 287 13.78 7.37 11.23
CA ASN A 287 14.81 7.74 10.29
C ASN A 287 14.29 7.67 8.84
N LEU A 288 14.45 8.76 8.09
CA LEU A 288 14.03 8.86 6.68
C LEU A 288 14.80 7.92 5.72
N ARG A 289 15.93 7.36 6.17
CA ARG A 289 16.73 6.32 5.48
C ARG A 289 16.44 4.92 6.00
N TYR A 290 15.42 4.79 6.85
CA TYR A 290 14.92 3.52 7.40
C TYR A 290 15.94 2.77 8.23
N THR A 291 16.86 3.46 8.91
CA THR A 291 17.85 2.80 9.77
C THR A 291 17.17 2.08 10.93
N TYR A 292 17.66 0.90 11.29
CA TYR A 292 17.19 0.20 12.50
C TYR A 292 17.46 1.04 13.76
N GLU A 293 16.39 1.56 14.38
CA GLU A 293 16.44 2.29 15.67
C GLU A 293 15.83 1.47 16.82
N ASN A 294 14.98 0.49 16.48
CA ASN A 294 14.37 -0.48 17.37
C ASN A 294 13.51 0.13 18.46
N TYR A 295 12.80 1.23 18.17
CA TYR A 295 11.77 1.74 19.06
C TYR A 295 10.64 0.70 19.15
N PRO A 296 10.31 0.19 20.34
CA PRO A 296 9.22 -0.78 20.50
C PRO A 296 7.91 -0.25 19.93
N ASN A 297 7.18 -1.09 19.20
CA ASN A 297 5.85 -0.75 18.73
C ASN A 297 4.80 -1.61 19.46
N ASP A 298 4.24 -1.05 20.52
CA ASP A 298 3.26 -1.73 21.37
C ASP A 298 1.82 -1.63 20.83
N ASP A 299 1.64 -1.21 19.57
CA ASP A 299 0.36 -1.21 18.89
C ASP A 299 -0.13 -2.65 18.67
N GLU A 300 -1.29 -2.99 19.23
CA GLU A 300 -1.86 -4.33 19.17
C GLU A 300 -2.16 -4.78 17.73
N ASP A 301 -2.50 -3.84 16.83
CA ASP A 301 -2.72 -4.12 15.41
C ASP A 301 -1.42 -4.51 14.68
N LYS A 302 -0.27 -4.25 15.30
CA LYS A 302 1.05 -4.63 14.78
C LYS A 302 1.53 -5.95 15.35
N LEU A 303 0.89 -6.50 16.38
CA LEU A 303 1.32 -7.75 16.96
C LEU A 303 0.97 -8.93 16.02
N PRO A 304 1.95 -9.76 15.62
CA PRO A 304 1.68 -10.98 14.87
C PRO A 304 0.71 -11.90 15.61
N ARG A 305 -0.20 -12.53 14.86
CA ARG A 305 -1.16 -13.52 15.36
C ARG A 305 -0.91 -14.93 14.83
N SER A 306 -0.21 -15.06 13.71
CA SER A 306 0.27 -16.33 13.19
C SER A 306 1.50 -16.17 12.30
N ALA A 307 2.12 -17.29 11.93
CA ALA A 307 3.26 -17.34 11.03
C ALA A 307 3.16 -18.56 10.09
N LYS A 308 3.58 -18.42 8.83
CA LYS A 308 3.45 -19.47 7.79
C LYS A 308 4.56 -19.40 6.75
N MET A 309 5.10 -20.55 6.36
CA MET A 309 5.99 -20.65 5.19
C MET A 309 5.23 -20.34 3.90
N LEU A 310 5.77 -19.43 3.10
CA LEU A 310 5.25 -19.09 1.78
C LEU A 310 5.83 -20.01 0.71
N TRP A 311 7.15 -20.21 0.72
CA TRP A 311 7.86 -21.12 -0.16
C TRP A 311 9.24 -21.49 0.40
N ASN A 312 9.83 -22.56 -0.14
CA ASN A 312 11.25 -22.92 -0.01
C ASN A 312 11.82 -23.45 -1.35
N ASP A 313 13.14 -23.60 -1.44
CA ASP A 313 13.85 -24.07 -2.65
C ASP A 313 14.40 -25.51 -2.57
N VAL A 314 14.02 -26.28 -1.54
CA VAL A 314 14.55 -27.63 -1.30
C VAL A 314 13.51 -28.71 -1.58
N SER A 315 12.40 -28.72 -0.84
CA SER A 315 11.40 -29.80 -0.85
C SER A 315 10.12 -29.43 -0.09
N PRO A 316 9.00 -30.15 -0.28
CA PRO A 316 7.77 -29.91 0.49
C PRO A 316 7.90 -30.07 2.01
N ASP A 317 8.89 -30.84 2.47
CA ASP A 317 9.18 -31.14 3.87
C ASP A 317 10.39 -30.37 4.44
N PHE A 318 10.95 -29.41 3.68
CA PHE A 318 12.07 -28.60 4.15
C PHE A 318 11.76 -27.81 5.42
N VAL A 319 10.62 -27.14 5.43
CA VAL A 319 10.04 -26.52 6.62
C VAL A 319 8.83 -27.35 7.02
N GLY A 320 8.89 -27.91 8.23
CA GLY A 320 7.77 -28.56 8.88
C GLY A 320 6.78 -27.52 9.40
N ASP A 321 6.53 -27.53 10.70
CA ASP A 321 5.64 -26.56 11.34
C ASP A 321 6.33 -25.22 11.60
N VAL A 322 5.53 -24.15 11.55
CA VAL A 322 5.91 -22.81 11.95
C VAL A 322 4.99 -22.41 13.10
N SER A 323 5.56 -22.09 14.26
CA SER A 323 4.81 -21.79 15.48
C SER A 323 5.19 -20.42 16.00
N LEU A 324 4.20 -19.52 16.10
CA LEU A 324 4.38 -18.22 16.73
C LEU A 324 4.37 -18.38 18.26
N ALA A 325 5.27 -17.67 18.95
CA ALA A 325 5.29 -17.59 20.40
C ALA A 325 4.05 -16.85 20.92
N ALA A 326 3.60 -17.18 22.12
CA ALA A 326 2.37 -16.63 22.70
C ALA A 326 2.42 -15.10 22.88
N ASP A 327 3.61 -14.52 22.98
CA ASP A 327 3.83 -13.08 23.09
C ASP A 327 3.83 -12.35 21.73
N GLY A 328 3.74 -13.07 20.60
CA GLY A 328 3.79 -12.53 19.25
C GLY A 328 5.16 -11.98 18.82
N LYS A 329 6.22 -12.17 19.62
CA LYS A 329 7.53 -11.51 19.40
C LYS A 329 8.58 -12.42 18.76
N SER A 330 8.28 -13.70 18.64
CA SER A 330 9.13 -14.64 17.88
C SER A 330 8.30 -15.75 17.26
N PHE A 331 8.83 -16.40 16.23
CA PHE A 331 8.31 -17.68 15.77
C PHE A 331 9.45 -18.71 15.64
N THR A 332 9.11 -19.98 15.74
CA THR A 332 10.04 -21.10 15.50
C THR A 332 9.58 -21.88 14.27
N ALA A 333 10.49 -22.08 13.32
CA ALA A 333 10.28 -22.95 12.16
C ALA A 333 11.04 -24.26 12.36
N GLN A 334 10.36 -25.40 12.16
CA GLN A 334 11.00 -26.71 12.14
C GLN A 334 11.65 -26.94 10.78
N LEU A 335 12.90 -27.39 10.77
CA LEU A 335 13.73 -27.58 9.59
C LEU A 335 14.10 -29.05 9.45
N ASN A 336 14.28 -29.53 8.21
CA ASN A 336 14.78 -30.89 7.95
C ASN A 336 16.32 -31.00 7.95
N GLY A 337 17.03 -29.92 8.28
CA GLY A 337 18.48 -29.86 8.39
C GLY A 337 19.25 -29.74 7.06
N GLN A 338 18.60 -29.78 5.90
CA GLN A 338 19.31 -29.58 4.64
C GLN A 338 19.75 -28.13 4.44
N PRO A 339 20.85 -27.86 3.71
CA PRO A 339 21.14 -26.52 3.24
C PRO A 339 20.04 -26.05 2.27
N GLY A 340 19.53 -24.84 2.47
CA GLY A 340 18.42 -24.33 1.68
C GLY A 340 17.94 -22.95 2.11
N ASN A 341 16.86 -22.51 1.47
CA ASN A 341 16.23 -21.22 1.70
C ASN A 341 14.72 -21.39 1.87
N ALA A 342 14.14 -20.62 2.80
CA ALA A 342 12.69 -20.47 2.91
C ALA A 342 12.29 -19.01 3.12
N LEU A 343 11.09 -18.66 2.67
CA LEU A 343 10.45 -17.39 2.98
C LEU A 343 9.26 -17.66 3.90
N ILE A 344 9.29 -17.09 5.09
CA ILE A 344 8.23 -17.24 6.11
C ILE A 344 7.63 -15.87 6.39
N ALA A 345 6.31 -15.78 6.46
CA ALA A 345 5.58 -14.56 6.79
C ALA A 345 4.90 -14.65 8.14
N ILE A 346 4.71 -13.49 8.76
CA ILE A 346 3.84 -13.26 9.92
C ILE A 346 2.57 -12.53 9.47
N TYR A 347 1.45 -12.82 10.14
CA TYR A 347 0.12 -12.35 9.76
C TYR A 347 -0.60 -11.65 10.92
N ASP A 348 -1.54 -10.78 10.58
CA ASP A 348 -2.41 -10.05 11.51
C ASP A 348 -3.59 -10.89 12.06
N LYS A 349 -3.82 -12.09 11.52
CA LYS A 349 -4.89 -13.02 11.93
C LYS A 349 -4.34 -14.32 12.49
N GLU A 350 -5.11 -14.95 13.36
CA GLU A 350 -4.79 -16.28 13.93
C GLU A 350 -4.76 -17.36 12.83
N ASP A 351 -5.68 -17.28 11.86
CA ASP A 351 -5.66 -18.11 10.66
C ASP A 351 -4.94 -17.38 9.51
N PRO A 352 -3.72 -17.80 9.12
CA PRO A 352 -2.98 -17.20 8.03
C PRO A 352 -3.55 -17.52 6.64
N ASP A 353 -4.57 -18.38 6.53
CA ASP A 353 -5.27 -18.71 5.28
C ASP A 353 -6.65 -18.05 5.16
N ALA A 354 -7.08 -17.27 6.17
CA ALA A 354 -8.31 -16.49 6.09
C ALA A 354 -8.26 -15.47 4.93
N GLY A 355 -9.40 -15.28 4.25
CA GLY A 355 -9.46 -14.45 3.03
C GLY A 355 -9.12 -12.97 3.25
N ASP A 356 -9.23 -12.48 4.49
CA ASP A 356 -8.88 -11.12 4.91
C ASP A 356 -7.54 -11.05 5.69
N ALA A 357 -6.83 -12.17 5.87
CA ALA A 357 -5.52 -12.18 6.53
C ALA A 357 -4.47 -11.43 5.71
N LYS A 358 -3.72 -10.57 6.38
CA LYS A 358 -2.67 -9.74 5.78
C LYS A 358 -1.32 -10.14 6.33
N ILE A 359 -0.34 -10.22 5.42
CA ILE A 359 1.06 -10.37 5.79
C ILE A 359 1.54 -9.04 6.38
N LEU A 360 2.05 -9.10 7.61
CA LEU A 360 2.67 -7.97 8.30
C LEU A 360 4.12 -7.79 7.86
N TRP A 361 4.86 -8.91 7.73
CA TRP A 361 6.26 -8.95 7.33
C TRP A 361 6.65 -10.36 6.89
N SER A 362 7.83 -10.48 6.29
CA SER A 362 8.40 -11.78 5.90
C SER A 362 9.91 -11.81 6.09
N PHE A 363 10.42 -13.00 6.39
CA PHE A 363 11.80 -13.30 6.76
C PHE A 363 12.36 -14.40 5.87
N HIS A 364 13.60 -14.20 5.43
CA HIS A 364 14.38 -15.16 4.66
C HIS A 364 15.18 -16.06 5.61
N ILE A 365 14.76 -17.31 5.72
CA ILE A 365 15.51 -18.34 6.44
C ILE A 365 16.58 -18.89 5.50
N TRP A 366 17.84 -18.82 5.90
CA TRP A 366 18.98 -19.23 5.09
C TRP A 366 19.80 -20.28 5.84
N VAL A 367 19.63 -21.54 5.45
CA VAL A 367 20.32 -22.67 6.07
C VAL A 367 21.65 -22.89 5.35
N THR A 368 22.74 -22.37 5.93
CA THR A 368 24.09 -22.41 5.35
C THR A 368 25.15 -22.22 6.43
N GLU A 369 26.38 -22.60 6.13
CA GLU A 369 27.56 -22.10 6.85
C GLU A 369 28.06 -20.84 6.13
N THR A 370 28.52 -19.83 6.84
CA THR A 370 29.09 -18.61 6.24
C THR A 370 30.41 -18.26 6.89
N ASN A 371 31.33 -17.70 6.11
CA ASN A 371 32.59 -17.17 6.61
C ASN A 371 32.78 -15.72 6.17
N ASP A 372 33.59 -14.99 6.94
CA ASP A 372 34.02 -13.64 6.62
C ASP A 372 35.25 -13.65 5.69
N VAL A 373 35.23 -12.81 4.66
CA VAL A 373 36.34 -12.60 3.72
C VAL A 373 36.74 -11.13 3.73
N GLN A 374 37.98 -10.85 4.15
CA GLN A 374 38.56 -9.52 4.11
C GLN A 374 39.02 -9.17 2.68
N LEU A 375 38.55 -8.04 2.12
CA LEU A 375 38.93 -7.58 0.77
C LEU A 375 40.09 -6.56 0.76
N GLY A 376 40.54 -6.08 1.93
CA GLY A 376 41.56 -5.05 2.07
C GLY A 376 41.00 -3.62 1.94
N VAL A 377 41.90 -2.62 1.92
CA VAL A 377 41.53 -1.21 1.72
C VAL A 377 41.30 -0.95 0.23
N ASN A 378 40.13 -0.42 -0.09
CA ASN A 378 39.69 -0.15 -1.45
C ASN A 378 40.30 1.16 -1.98
N GLY A 379 40.07 1.46 -3.27
CA GLY A 379 40.56 2.67 -3.92
C GLY A 379 40.00 4.00 -3.38
N LYS A 380 39.00 3.95 -2.47
CA LYS A 380 38.39 5.09 -1.78
C LYS A 380 38.86 5.23 -0.32
N GLY A 381 39.73 4.34 0.16
CA GLY A 381 40.22 4.34 1.54
C GLY A 381 39.30 3.59 2.52
N ASN A 382 38.24 2.95 2.05
CA ASN A 382 37.34 2.12 2.85
C ASN A 382 37.84 0.67 2.91
N ALA A 383 37.70 0.00 4.05
CA ALA A 383 38.02 -1.42 4.20
C ALA A 383 36.75 -2.25 4.39
N TYR A 384 36.63 -3.36 3.67
CA TYR A 384 35.43 -4.21 3.69
C TYR A 384 35.75 -5.65 4.07
N THR A 385 34.85 -6.20 4.89
CA THR A 385 34.69 -7.65 5.12
C THR A 385 33.37 -8.06 4.48
N VAL A 386 33.36 -9.13 3.70
CA VAL A 386 32.17 -9.64 3.01
C VAL A 386 31.87 -11.08 3.39
N LEU A 387 30.63 -11.51 3.20
CA LEU A 387 30.31 -12.93 3.23
C LEU A 387 31.03 -13.68 2.10
N ASP A 388 31.55 -14.86 2.40
CA ASP A 388 32.25 -15.76 1.46
C ASP A 388 31.41 -16.18 0.25
N ARG A 389 30.08 -16.04 0.34
CA ARG A 389 29.09 -16.37 -0.69
C ARG A 389 28.02 -15.29 -0.87
N ASN A 390 27.22 -15.42 -1.93
CA ASN A 390 26.06 -14.56 -2.17
C ASN A 390 24.96 -14.83 -1.14
N LEU A 391 24.15 -13.81 -0.86
CA LEU A 391 22.97 -13.97 0.00
C LEU A 391 22.03 -15.06 -0.57
N GLY A 392 21.67 -16.02 0.26
CA GLY A 392 20.87 -17.19 -0.12
C GLY A 392 21.65 -18.31 -0.82
N ALA A 393 22.97 -18.18 -1.04
CA ALA A 393 23.79 -19.27 -1.57
C ALA A 393 24.09 -20.30 -0.48
N VAL A 394 23.98 -21.59 -0.78
CA VAL A 394 24.24 -22.66 0.19
C VAL A 394 25.56 -23.39 -0.08
N SER A 395 26.34 -22.86 -1.03
CA SER A 395 27.66 -23.34 -1.41
C SER A 395 28.59 -22.16 -1.72
N ALA A 396 29.87 -22.28 -1.39
CA ALA A 396 30.92 -21.37 -1.86
C ALA A 396 31.83 -22.04 -2.90
N ALA A 397 31.52 -23.28 -3.29
CA ALA A 397 32.34 -24.06 -4.21
C ALA A 397 32.19 -23.55 -5.65
N ALA A 398 33.32 -23.45 -6.35
CA ALA A 398 33.33 -23.12 -7.78
C ALA A 398 32.63 -24.21 -8.59
N GLY A 399 31.76 -23.81 -9.52
CA GLY A 399 31.02 -24.72 -10.40
C GLY A 399 29.72 -25.29 -9.80
N ASP A 400 29.46 -25.05 -8.51
CA ASP A 400 28.18 -25.40 -7.90
C ASP A 400 27.16 -24.29 -8.17
N TRP A 401 26.06 -24.61 -8.83
CA TRP A 401 24.99 -23.64 -9.11
C TRP A 401 24.38 -23.05 -7.83
N ARG A 402 24.49 -23.77 -6.71
CA ARG A 402 24.04 -23.29 -5.39
C ARG A 402 24.93 -22.18 -4.81
N ALA A 403 26.04 -21.83 -5.47
CA ALA A 403 26.85 -20.65 -5.16
C ALA A 403 26.26 -19.32 -5.70
N ILE A 404 25.23 -19.40 -6.55
CA ILE A 404 24.57 -18.23 -7.15
C ILE A 404 23.75 -17.47 -6.09
N GLY A 405 23.04 -18.21 -5.24
CA GLY A 405 22.14 -17.67 -4.22
C GLY A 405 20.81 -17.15 -4.76
N MET A 406 20.20 -16.25 -4.03
CA MET A 406 18.90 -15.66 -4.34
C MET A 406 19.04 -14.33 -5.10
N LEU A 407 17.96 -13.93 -5.77
CA LEU A 407 17.87 -12.65 -6.48
C LEU A 407 16.92 -11.71 -5.75
N TYR A 408 17.25 -10.42 -5.69
CA TYR A 408 16.46 -9.41 -4.98
C TYR A 408 16.17 -8.23 -5.91
N GLN A 409 14.92 -7.76 -5.93
CA GLN A 409 14.61 -6.46 -6.53
C GLN A 409 15.19 -5.35 -5.65
N TRP A 410 15.77 -4.32 -6.24
CA TRP A 410 16.45 -3.28 -5.47
C TRP A 410 15.46 -2.57 -4.53
N GLY A 411 15.86 -2.41 -3.27
CA GLY A 411 15.03 -1.80 -2.23
C GLY A 411 14.01 -2.74 -1.59
N ARG A 412 13.97 -4.02 -1.96
CA ARG A 412 13.14 -5.04 -1.30
C ARG A 412 13.99 -5.99 -0.45
N LYS A 413 13.38 -6.48 0.62
CA LYS A 413 13.96 -7.48 1.53
C LYS A 413 13.69 -8.93 1.10
N ASP A 414 12.73 -9.14 0.19
CA ASP A 414 12.22 -10.47 -0.13
C ASP A 414 13.03 -11.17 -1.24
N PRO A 415 13.45 -12.43 -1.04
CA PRO A 415 14.19 -13.20 -2.04
C PRO A 415 13.31 -13.73 -3.17
N PHE A 416 13.93 -13.89 -4.34
CA PHE A 416 13.40 -14.64 -5.48
C PHE A 416 14.36 -15.74 -5.89
N VAL A 417 13.82 -16.92 -6.20
CA VAL A 417 14.62 -18.02 -6.72
C VAL A 417 15.40 -17.63 -7.97
N SER A 418 16.66 -18.08 -8.05
CA SER A 418 17.53 -17.90 -9.20
C SER A 418 17.40 -19.09 -10.17
N THR A 419 18.44 -19.35 -10.96
CA THR A 419 18.55 -20.57 -11.76
C THR A 419 18.73 -21.81 -10.89
N GLY A 420 18.15 -22.93 -11.31
CA GLY A 420 18.37 -24.27 -10.75
C GLY A 420 19.53 -25.02 -11.41
N SER A 421 20.27 -24.39 -12.33
CA SER A 421 21.39 -25.00 -13.05
C SER A 421 22.41 -23.95 -13.50
N LEU A 422 23.69 -24.27 -13.35
CA LEU A 422 24.77 -23.36 -13.72
C LEU A 422 24.78 -23.17 -15.24
N GLY A 423 24.80 -21.92 -15.71
CA GLY A 423 24.89 -21.64 -17.14
C GLY A 423 23.56 -21.75 -17.90
N GLU A 424 22.42 -21.86 -17.21
CA GLU A 424 21.11 -22.03 -17.85
C GLU A 424 20.08 -21.03 -17.34
N ASN A 425 19.14 -20.62 -18.21
CA ASN A 425 17.99 -19.77 -17.84
C ASN A 425 16.80 -20.62 -17.36
N THR A 426 17.04 -21.53 -16.42
CA THR A 426 16.05 -22.46 -15.87
C THR A 426 15.74 -22.11 -14.43
N ASN A 427 14.51 -21.72 -14.10
CA ASN A 427 14.17 -21.39 -12.71
C ASN A 427 14.45 -22.58 -11.77
N ALA A 428 15.04 -22.31 -10.61
CA ALA A 428 15.04 -23.28 -9.53
C ALA A 428 13.60 -23.58 -9.08
N THR A 429 13.33 -24.83 -8.72
CA THR A 429 12.01 -25.25 -8.26
C THR A 429 11.69 -24.63 -6.91
N MET A 430 10.48 -24.10 -6.76
CA MET A 430 9.95 -23.64 -5.49
C MET A 430 8.95 -24.67 -4.95
N TYR A 431 8.92 -24.83 -3.63
CA TYR A 431 8.01 -25.74 -2.94
C TYR A 431 7.22 -25.02 -1.86
N ASN A 432 6.02 -25.51 -1.58
CA ASN A 432 5.33 -25.33 -0.31
C ASN A 432 4.89 -26.72 0.19
N ARG A 433 4.12 -26.77 1.29
CA ARG A 433 3.63 -28.04 1.86
C ARG A 433 2.76 -28.87 0.90
N ASN A 434 2.17 -28.22 -0.11
CA ASN A 434 1.31 -28.87 -1.11
C ASN A 434 2.07 -29.33 -2.37
N GLY A 435 3.38 -29.09 -2.44
CA GLY A 435 4.21 -29.48 -3.58
C GLY A 435 4.88 -28.27 -4.27
N THR A 436 5.08 -28.38 -5.58
CA THR A 436 5.75 -27.32 -6.36
C THR A 436 4.85 -26.10 -6.54
N VAL A 437 5.43 -24.91 -6.42
CA VAL A 437 4.76 -23.64 -6.67
C VAL A 437 5.52 -22.83 -7.74
N ASN A 438 4.81 -21.95 -8.43
CA ASN A 438 5.40 -21.06 -9.42
C ASN A 438 5.63 -19.67 -8.82
N LEU A 439 6.65 -18.97 -9.31
CA LEU A 439 6.87 -17.56 -8.98
C LEU A 439 5.77 -16.68 -9.60
N PRO A 440 4.92 -16.00 -8.81
CA PRO A 440 3.95 -15.06 -9.36
C PRO A 440 4.60 -13.75 -9.80
N VAL A 441 4.13 -13.21 -10.93
CA VAL A 441 4.57 -11.92 -11.50
C VAL A 441 3.37 -10.99 -11.64
N VAL A 442 3.53 -9.73 -11.25
CA VAL A 442 2.49 -8.69 -11.41
C VAL A 442 2.96 -7.50 -12.21
N ALA A 443 2.00 -6.78 -12.81
CA ALA A 443 2.27 -5.44 -13.30
C ALA A 443 2.55 -4.50 -12.13
N GLY A 444 3.55 -3.63 -12.26
CA GLY A 444 3.68 -2.47 -11.40
C GLY A 444 2.65 -1.40 -11.78
N GLY A 445 2.32 -0.52 -10.85
CA GLY A 445 1.41 0.60 -11.02
C GLY A 445 1.16 1.29 -9.68
N SER A 446 0.27 2.28 -9.62
CA SER A 446 -0.01 2.99 -8.35
C SER A 446 -0.53 2.08 -7.23
N ALA A 447 -1.27 1.02 -7.58
CA ALA A 447 -1.82 0.07 -6.61
C ALA A 447 -0.85 -1.04 -6.17
N THR A 448 0.17 -1.36 -6.98
CA THR A 448 1.08 -2.51 -6.74
C THR A 448 2.54 -2.12 -6.56
N GLY A 449 2.92 -0.92 -6.99
CA GLY A 449 4.27 -0.36 -6.89
C GLY A 449 4.45 0.44 -5.61
N SER A 450 4.15 -0.15 -4.46
CA SER A 450 4.34 0.48 -3.14
C SER A 450 5.04 -0.48 -2.18
N ILE A 451 5.69 0.08 -1.17
CA ILE A 451 6.31 -0.69 -0.10
C ILE A 451 5.27 -1.50 0.67
N GLU A 452 4.11 -0.89 0.97
CA GLU A 452 2.99 -1.58 1.61
C GLU A 452 2.55 -2.82 0.81
N TYR A 453 2.35 -2.68 -0.50
CA TYR A 453 1.98 -3.81 -1.35
C TYR A 453 3.05 -4.88 -1.37
N ALA A 454 4.33 -4.49 -1.53
CA ALA A 454 5.45 -5.42 -1.58
C ALA A 454 5.60 -6.21 -0.27
N THR A 455 5.45 -5.55 0.89
CA THR A 455 5.47 -6.18 2.21
C THR A 455 4.33 -7.18 2.39
N GLN A 456 3.12 -6.84 1.93
CA GLN A 456 1.96 -7.74 2.00
C GLN A 456 1.99 -8.85 0.93
N ASN A 457 2.84 -8.71 -0.11
CA ASN A 457 2.91 -9.64 -1.24
C ASN A 457 4.37 -10.06 -1.54
N PRO A 458 5.10 -10.60 -0.55
CA PRO A 458 6.54 -10.78 -0.66
C PRO A 458 6.94 -11.81 -1.72
N THR A 459 6.03 -12.72 -2.11
CA THR A 459 6.25 -13.72 -3.16
C THR A 459 6.11 -13.18 -4.59
N ARG A 460 5.55 -11.98 -4.77
CA ARG A 460 5.22 -11.44 -6.09
C ARG A 460 6.37 -10.62 -6.64
N PHE A 461 6.86 -10.99 -7.82
CA PHE A 461 7.79 -10.15 -8.57
C PHE A 461 7.02 -8.99 -9.21
N ILE A 462 7.38 -7.76 -8.88
CA ILE A 462 6.68 -6.55 -9.34
C ILE A 462 7.40 -6.01 -10.57
N ARG A 463 6.76 -6.05 -11.73
CA ARG A 463 7.31 -5.47 -12.97
C ARG A 463 7.39 -3.95 -12.87
N SER A 464 8.06 -3.34 -13.85
CA SER A 464 8.14 -1.87 -13.91
C SER A 464 6.76 -1.20 -13.84
N SER A 465 6.62 -0.17 -13.01
CA SER A 465 5.39 0.54 -12.68
C SER A 465 4.93 1.51 -13.75
N GLN A 466 5.87 2.10 -14.50
CA GLN A 466 5.58 3.14 -15.48
C GLN A 466 6.72 3.33 -16.49
N THR A 467 6.42 4.03 -17.59
CA THR A 467 7.38 4.33 -18.68
C THR A 467 7.84 5.79 -18.72
N GLY A 468 7.17 6.70 -18.01
CA GLY A 468 7.57 8.12 -17.89
C GLY A 468 8.14 8.44 -16.51
N SER A 469 8.98 9.47 -16.41
CA SER A 469 9.46 10.00 -15.12
C SER A 469 8.78 11.32 -14.79
N SER A 470 8.59 11.60 -13.50
CA SER A 470 8.20 12.89 -12.94
C SER A 470 9.26 13.31 -11.93
N THR A 471 10.12 14.24 -12.32
CA THR A 471 11.31 14.63 -11.54
C THR A 471 11.38 16.13 -11.25
N GLY A 472 10.41 16.91 -11.71
CA GLY A 472 10.36 18.36 -11.51
C GLY A 472 9.76 18.78 -10.17
N SER A 473 8.87 17.96 -9.60
CA SER A 473 8.17 18.22 -8.34
C SER A 473 7.89 16.91 -7.62
N ARG A 474 7.83 16.94 -6.29
CA ARG A 474 7.53 15.78 -5.44
C ARG A 474 6.03 15.46 -5.49
N PRO A 475 5.62 14.20 -5.27
CA PRO A 475 6.48 13.01 -5.14
C PRO A 475 7.09 12.61 -6.49
N PHE A 476 8.39 12.31 -6.48
CA PHE A 476 9.07 11.88 -7.70
C PHE A 476 8.54 10.52 -8.17
N ARG A 477 8.57 10.31 -9.47
CA ARG A 477 8.32 9.00 -10.08
C ARG A 477 9.38 8.74 -11.13
N TYR A 478 9.96 7.54 -11.18
CA TYR A 478 11.00 7.23 -12.15
C TYR A 478 10.53 6.14 -13.12
N ALA A 479 10.75 6.37 -14.42
CA ALA A 479 10.46 5.40 -15.46
C ALA A 479 11.21 4.09 -15.20
N HIS A 480 10.53 2.97 -15.41
CA HIS A 480 11.08 1.61 -15.29
C HIS A 480 11.45 1.15 -13.88
N ASP A 481 11.07 1.88 -12.83
CA ASP A 481 11.15 1.38 -11.45
C ASP A 481 10.01 0.41 -11.14
N TRP A 482 10.12 -0.44 -10.13
CA TRP A 482 8.98 -1.24 -9.63
C TRP A 482 8.11 -0.40 -8.69
N LEU A 483 8.73 0.57 -8.02
CA LEU A 483 8.06 1.53 -7.16
C LEU A 483 7.39 2.63 -8.00
N TYR A 484 6.19 3.02 -7.63
CA TYR A 484 5.43 4.07 -8.33
C TYR A 484 5.90 5.46 -7.92
N TYR A 485 6.06 5.69 -6.62
CA TYR A 485 6.66 6.90 -6.05
C TYR A 485 8.08 6.61 -5.60
N ALA A 486 9.07 7.32 -6.13
CA ALA A 486 10.47 7.00 -5.95
C ALA A 486 10.94 7.10 -4.48
N ASP A 487 11.81 6.15 -4.11
CA ASP A 487 12.46 6.13 -2.81
C ASP A 487 13.89 5.56 -2.93
N ASP A 488 14.87 6.43 -2.72
CA ASP A 488 16.28 6.08 -2.85
C ASP A 488 16.89 5.59 -1.52
N GLY A 489 16.13 5.66 -0.43
CA GLY A 489 16.59 5.28 0.92
C GLY A 489 16.42 3.79 1.25
N LEU A 490 15.80 2.99 0.38
CA LEU A 490 15.33 1.65 0.74
C LEU A 490 16.42 0.70 1.20
N TRP A 491 17.66 0.81 0.71
CA TRP A 491 18.81 0.03 1.21
C TRP A 491 19.83 0.87 1.98
N GLY A 492 19.42 2.03 2.51
CA GLY A 492 20.20 2.82 3.46
C GLY A 492 21.35 3.64 2.86
N ASN A 493 21.55 3.61 1.53
CA ASN A 493 22.63 4.33 0.84
C ASN A 493 22.15 5.21 -0.33
N PRO A 494 21.22 6.17 -0.09
CA PRO A 494 20.63 7.01 -1.14
C PRO A 494 21.65 7.91 -1.86
N GLU A 495 22.76 8.25 -1.21
CA GLU A 495 23.81 9.12 -1.77
C GLU A 495 25.05 8.32 -2.21
N GLY A 496 24.94 6.99 -2.32
CA GLY A 496 26.09 6.13 -2.55
C GLY A 496 26.81 6.34 -3.89
N PHE A 497 26.20 7.05 -4.84
CA PHE A 497 26.87 7.52 -6.06
C PHE A 497 28.01 8.51 -5.77
N ASN A 498 28.03 9.14 -4.60
CA ASN A 498 29.11 10.01 -4.12
C ASN A 498 30.21 9.26 -3.37
N PHE A 499 30.11 7.94 -3.22
CA PHE A 499 31.07 7.10 -2.49
C PHE A 499 31.37 7.63 -1.06
N PRO A 500 30.34 7.73 -0.20
CA PRO A 500 30.53 8.17 1.18
C PRO A 500 31.44 7.21 1.96
N ALA A 501 32.00 7.69 3.07
CA ALA A 501 32.83 6.86 3.96
C ALA A 501 32.03 5.66 4.49
N PHE A 502 32.64 4.48 4.55
CA PHE A 502 31.95 3.25 4.94
C PHE A 502 31.31 3.35 6.34
N SER A 503 31.99 4.00 7.29
CA SER A 503 31.50 4.23 8.66
C SER A 503 30.25 5.11 8.75
N SER A 504 29.86 5.79 7.67
CA SER A 504 28.64 6.61 7.63
C SER A 504 27.44 5.87 7.05
N LEU A 505 27.65 4.67 6.49
CA LEU A 505 26.57 3.86 5.94
C LEU A 505 25.73 3.24 7.05
N GLN A 506 24.42 3.17 6.82
CA GLN A 506 23.47 2.59 7.76
C GLN A 506 22.70 1.46 7.10
N LYS A 507 22.45 0.37 7.84
CA LYS A 507 21.58 -0.71 7.39
C LYS A 507 20.12 -0.26 7.50
N SER A 508 19.41 -0.30 6.39
CA SER A 508 17.97 -0.04 6.33
C SER A 508 17.15 -1.28 6.76
N ILE A 509 15.95 -1.08 7.29
CA ILE A 509 14.96 -2.15 7.57
C ILE A 509 14.52 -2.93 6.33
N TYR A 510 14.76 -2.45 5.10
CA TYR A 510 14.48 -3.21 3.87
C TYR A 510 15.72 -3.87 3.27
N ASP A 511 16.88 -3.74 3.93
CA ASP A 511 18.10 -4.46 3.55
C ASP A 511 17.90 -5.97 3.79
N PRO A 512 18.04 -6.83 2.76
CA PRO A 512 17.78 -8.26 2.89
C PRO A 512 18.85 -9.03 3.69
N SER A 513 20.01 -8.42 3.96
CA SER A 513 21.15 -9.11 4.57
C SER A 513 20.86 -9.53 6.02
N PRO A 514 21.56 -10.56 6.54
CA PRO A 514 21.45 -10.98 7.94
C PRO A 514 21.92 -9.92 8.92
N GLU A 515 21.63 -10.13 10.20
CA GLU A 515 22.09 -9.25 11.28
C GLU A 515 23.62 -9.12 11.28
N GLY A 516 24.12 -7.89 11.47
CA GLY A 516 25.54 -7.57 11.38
C GLY A 516 26.06 -7.34 9.95
N TYR A 517 25.23 -7.52 8.92
CA TYR A 517 25.60 -7.29 7.52
C TYR A 517 24.62 -6.35 6.80
N MET A 518 25.06 -5.73 5.70
CA MET A 518 24.23 -4.93 4.80
C MET A 518 24.59 -5.20 3.34
N VAL A 519 23.75 -4.77 2.40
CA VAL A 519 24.05 -4.83 0.97
C VAL A 519 25.30 -4.02 0.68
N ALA A 520 26.23 -4.60 -0.10
CA ALA A 520 27.50 -3.94 -0.37
C ALA A 520 27.33 -2.55 -1.03
N PRO A 521 28.09 -1.53 -0.61
CA PRO A 521 28.17 -0.27 -1.34
C PRO A 521 28.94 -0.43 -2.67
N PRO A 522 28.79 0.52 -3.61
CA PRO A 522 29.30 0.38 -4.98
C PRO A 522 30.84 0.35 -5.07
N ASP A 523 31.55 0.81 -4.05
CA ASP A 523 33.01 0.83 -4.00
C ASP A 523 33.64 -0.41 -3.36
N VAL A 524 32.84 -1.38 -2.87
CA VAL A 524 33.35 -2.59 -2.19
C VAL A 524 34.39 -3.35 -3.03
N TRP A 525 34.26 -3.33 -4.36
CA TRP A 525 35.10 -4.08 -5.28
C TRP A 525 36.20 -3.24 -5.95
N LEU A 526 36.30 -1.93 -5.63
CA LEU A 526 37.27 -1.04 -6.25
C LEU A 526 38.66 -1.19 -5.61
N LYS A 527 39.70 -1.43 -6.41
CA LYS A 527 41.10 -1.42 -5.95
C LYS A 527 41.79 -0.09 -6.27
N ALA A 528 41.40 0.58 -7.35
CA ALA A 528 41.89 1.89 -7.73
C ALA A 528 40.87 3.01 -7.45
N SER A 529 41.35 4.24 -7.24
CA SER A 529 40.51 5.42 -6.95
C SER A 529 39.67 5.90 -8.15
N SER A 530 40.05 5.45 -9.35
CA SER A 530 39.40 5.67 -10.64
C SER A 530 39.47 4.40 -11.50
N GLY A 531 38.60 4.31 -12.51
CA GLY A 531 38.37 3.07 -13.27
C GLY A 531 37.14 2.30 -12.78
N ALA A 532 36.57 1.47 -13.65
CA ALA A 532 35.35 0.70 -13.38
C ALA A 532 35.34 -0.68 -14.06
N ASP A 533 36.52 -1.17 -14.43
CA ASP A 533 36.75 -2.43 -15.13
C ASP A 533 37.47 -3.45 -14.23
N LYS A 534 37.79 -4.62 -14.80
CA LYS A 534 38.55 -5.68 -14.10
C LYS A 534 39.88 -5.18 -13.53
N ALA A 535 40.66 -4.42 -14.30
CA ALA A 535 41.99 -3.96 -13.89
C ALA A 535 41.95 -3.02 -12.67
N ALA A 536 40.89 -2.22 -12.54
CA ALA A 536 40.68 -1.30 -11.41
C ALA A 536 40.04 -1.96 -10.17
N SER A 537 39.90 -3.29 -10.13
CA SER A 537 39.06 -4.01 -9.15
C SER A 537 39.82 -5.08 -8.36
N ILE A 538 39.15 -5.70 -7.37
CA ILE A 538 39.67 -6.91 -6.70
C ILE A 538 39.87 -8.10 -7.66
N PHE A 539 39.33 -8.03 -8.87
CA PHE A 539 39.45 -9.05 -9.91
C PHE A 539 40.65 -8.83 -10.84
N ALA A 540 41.51 -7.83 -10.60
CA ALA A 540 42.61 -7.47 -11.50
C ALA A 540 43.46 -8.69 -11.92
N ASP A 541 43.77 -9.55 -10.94
CA ASP A 541 44.60 -10.75 -11.10
C ASP A 541 43.77 -12.05 -11.20
N ALA A 542 42.43 -11.96 -11.17
CA ALA A 542 41.54 -13.12 -11.19
C ALA A 542 41.30 -13.61 -12.62
N GLU A 543 41.47 -14.90 -12.89
CA GLU A 543 41.23 -15.47 -14.21
C GLU A 543 39.82 -16.05 -14.35
N TRP A 544 39.23 -15.90 -15.53
CA TRP A 544 37.91 -16.45 -15.83
C TRP A 544 38.00 -17.97 -15.92
N ASN A 545 37.21 -18.67 -15.13
CA ASN A 545 37.09 -20.11 -15.22
C ASN A 545 35.94 -20.47 -16.18
N ALA A 546 36.29 -20.91 -17.39
CA ALA A 546 35.30 -21.26 -18.42
C ALA A 546 34.48 -22.52 -18.09
N THR A 547 34.98 -23.40 -17.22
CA THR A 547 34.26 -24.63 -16.81
C THR A 547 33.24 -24.33 -15.72
N HIS A 548 33.62 -23.49 -14.76
CA HIS A 548 32.81 -23.17 -13.58
C HIS A 548 32.06 -21.83 -13.71
N LEU A 549 32.24 -21.13 -14.83
CA LEU A 549 31.54 -19.90 -15.21
C LEU A 549 31.60 -18.79 -14.15
N GLY A 550 32.82 -18.45 -13.74
CA GLY A 550 33.04 -17.42 -12.72
C GLY A 550 34.50 -17.05 -12.51
N TYR A 551 34.72 -16.22 -11.49
CA TYR A 551 36.03 -15.75 -11.04
C TYR A 551 36.33 -16.22 -9.63
N ARG A 552 37.56 -16.68 -9.45
CA ARG A 552 38.17 -16.95 -8.15
C ARG A 552 39.03 -15.75 -7.78
N VAL A 553 38.68 -15.06 -6.70
CA VAL A 553 39.41 -13.89 -6.22
C VAL A 553 40.24 -14.28 -5.01
N GLN A 554 41.54 -14.10 -5.12
CA GLN A 554 42.49 -14.27 -4.01
C GLN A 554 42.61 -12.94 -3.27
N THR A 555 42.47 -12.97 -1.94
CA THR A 555 42.84 -11.87 -1.04
C THR A 555 44.08 -12.26 -0.24
N SER A 556 44.61 -11.39 0.62
CA SER A 556 45.85 -11.66 1.36
C SER A 556 45.78 -12.94 2.19
N ASP A 557 44.61 -13.25 2.73
CA ASP A 557 44.42 -14.31 3.73
C ASP A 557 43.26 -15.26 3.39
N ASN A 558 42.50 -14.99 2.33
CA ASN A 558 41.28 -15.73 1.97
C ASN A 558 41.10 -15.87 0.46
N GLU A 559 40.18 -16.75 0.07
CA GLU A 559 39.71 -16.89 -1.31
C GLU A 559 38.19 -16.77 -1.33
N THR A 560 37.63 -16.13 -2.37
CA THR A 560 36.18 -16.09 -2.58
C THR A 560 35.80 -16.29 -4.04
N TRP A 561 34.59 -16.82 -4.25
CA TRP A 561 34.04 -17.19 -5.55
C TRP A 561 32.90 -16.25 -5.96
N TYR A 562 32.97 -15.78 -7.20
CA TYR A 562 31.92 -15.03 -7.88
C TYR A 562 31.52 -15.76 -9.17
N THR A 563 30.23 -16.02 -9.36
CA THR A 563 29.69 -16.84 -10.45
C THR A 563 28.66 -16.08 -11.27
N ILE A 564 28.46 -16.51 -12.51
CA ILE A 564 27.28 -16.07 -13.26
C ILE A 564 26.00 -16.62 -12.61
N GLY A 565 24.92 -15.86 -12.75
CA GLY A 565 23.61 -16.20 -12.18
C GLY A 565 22.45 -15.50 -12.85
N GLY A 566 22.74 -14.56 -13.76
CA GLY A 566 21.72 -13.81 -14.46
C GLY A 566 20.96 -12.85 -13.54
N TRP A 567 19.76 -12.52 -13.98
CA TRP A 567 18.87 -11.55 -13.35
C TRP A 567 17.44 -11.83 -13.79
N ARG A 568 16.43 -11.37 -13.05
CA ARG A 568 15.03 -11.40 -13.53
C ARG A 568 14.67 -10.06 -14.16
N SER A 569 14.09 -10.14 -15.35
CA SER A 569 13.74 -8.96 -16.15
C SER A 569 12.52 -8.23 -15.58
N ARG A 570 12.64 -6.90 -15.44
CA ARG A 570 11.56 -5.99 -15.07
C ARG A 570 10.34 -6.06 -15.99
N SER A 571 10.49 -6.56 -17.22
CA SER A 571 9.43 -6.57 -18.23
C SER A 571 8.47 -7.75 -18.08
N ASN A 572 8.96 -8.89 -17.58
CA ASN A 572 8.19 -10.14 -17.56
C ASN A 572 8.51 -11.07 -16.38
N GLY A 573 9.45 -10.72 -15.49
CA GLY A 573 9.89 -11.56 -14.36
C GLY A 573 10.68 -12.81 -14.75
N SER A 574 10.95 -13.01 -16.04
CA SER A 574 11.71 -14.17 -16.55
C SER A 574 13.19 -14.03 -16.23
N LEU A 575 13.82 -15.17 -15.95
CA LEU A 575 15.26 -15.23 -15.78
C LEU A 575 15.96 -14.97 -17.11
N SER A 576 17.05 -14.21 -17.08
CA SER A 576 17.81 -13.81 -18.25
C SER A 576 19.30 -13.85 -17.95
N ASN A 577 20.13 -14.04 -18.98
CA ASN A 577 21.60 -14.01 -18.91
C ASN A 577 22.27 -14.93 -17.87
N ALA A 578 21.57 -15.92 -17.30
CA ALA A 578 22.16 -16.87 -16.37
C ALA A 578 23.20 -17.80 -17.03
N HIS A 579 23.21 -17.85 -18.38
CA HIS A 579 24.20 -18.54 -19.19
C HIS A 579 25.47 -17.72 -19.48
N SER A 580 25.48 -16.41 -19.20
CA SER A 580 26.54 -15.53 -19.69
C SER A 580 27.02 -14.47 -18.72
N THR A 581 26.24 -14.03 -17.73
CA THR A 581 26.62 -12.91 -16.87
C THR A 581 26.11 -13.06 -15.42
N GLY A 582 26.95 -12.70 -14.46
CA GLY A 582 26.57 -12.52 -13.06
C GLY A 582 26.31 -11.06 -12.79
N TYR A 583 25.24 -10.74 -12.05
CA TYR A 583 24.88 -9.38 -11.67
C TYR A 583 24.79 -9.28 -10.15
N TYR A 584 25.42 -8.27 -9.59
CA TYR A 584 25.56 -8.07 -8.15
C TYR A 584 25.14 -6.65 -7.81
N TRP A 585 24.01 -6.50 -7.12
CA TRP A 585 23.54 -5.19 -6.72
C TRP A 585 24.47 -4.53 -5.71
N SER A 586 24.52 -3.20 -5.74
CA SER A 586 24.96 -2.39 -4.61
C SER A 586 23.76 -1.80 -3.84
N SER A 587 24.03 -1.31 -2.63
CA SER A 587 23.06 -0.63 -1.77
C SER A 587 22.60 0.73 -2.29
N SER A 588 23.13 1.22 -3.42
CA SER A 588 22.98 2.62 -3.84
C SER A 588 22.36 2.81 -5.22
N VAL A 589 21.65 3.92 -5.34
CA VAL A 589 21.22 4.45 -6.65
C VAL A 589 22.42 4.93 -7.46
N SER A 590 22.26 4.95 -8.78
CA SER A 590 23.32 5.32 -9.73
C SER A 590 23.47 6.83 -9.94
N GLY A 591 22.51 7.62 -9.45
CA GLY A 591 22.52 9.07 -9.49
C GLY A 591 21.35 9.66 -8.72
N ALA A 592 21.33 10.98 -8.56
CA ALA A 592 20.39 11.66 -7.67
C ALA A 592 18.91 11.55 -8.06
N VAL A 593 18.61 11.32 -9.36
CA VAL A 593 17.22 11.35 -9.86
C VAL A 593 17.02 10.36 -11.02
N ASN A 594 17.11 9.05 -10.75
CA ASN A 594 16.83 8.01 -11.76
C ASN A 594 16.36 6.69 -11.14
N ALA A 595 15.74 5.81 -11.96
CA ALA A 595 15.27 4.49 -11.55
C ALA A 595 16.37 3.42 -11.49
N ASN A 596 17.65 3.80 -11.56
CA ASN A 596 18.75 2.85 -11.72
C ASN A 596 19.58 2.75 -10.44
N ALA A 597 19.95 1.52 -10.09
CA ALA A 597 20.95 1.24 -9.05
C ALA A 597 22.27 0.81 -9.67
N TRP A 598 23.36 1.02 -8.93
CA TRP A 598 24.66 0.49 -9.32
C TRP A 598 24.69 -1.04 -9.14
N TYR A 599 25.38 -1.72 -10.05
CA TYR A 599 25.69 -3.13 -9.95
C TYR A 599 27.10 -3.41 -10.47
N MET A 600 27.70 -4.49 -9.95
CA MET A 600 28.84 -5.14 -10.58
C MET A 600 28.35 -6.28 -11.48
N SER A 601 28.93 -6.41 -12.67
CA SER A 601 28.76 -7.60 -13.50
C SER A 601 30.06 -8.30 -13.83
N ILE A 602 29.98 -9.63 -13.93
CA ILE A 602 31.07 -10.49 -14.37
C ILE A 602 30.62 -11.36 -15.55
N ASN A 603 31.51 -11.59 -16.51
CA ASN A 603 31.32 -12.54 -17.61
C ASN A 603 32.69 -12.93 -18.19
N SER A 604 32.70 -13.78 -19.22
CA SER A 604 33.93 -14.19 -19.91
C SER A 604 34.71 -13.04 -20.56
N GLY A 605 34.03 -11.93 -20.86
CA GLY A 605 34.64 -10.70 -21.40
C GLY A 605 35.22 -9.77 -20.34
N GLY A 606 35.02 -10.03 -19.05
CA GLY A 606 35.61 -9.26 -17.96
C GLY A 606 34.64 -8.88 -16.84
N VAL A 607 35.01 -7.83 -16.10
CA VAL A 607 34.27 -7.30 -14.96
C VAL A 607 33.93 -5.84 -15.20
N THR A 608 32.72 -5.43 -14.83
CA THR A 608 32.27 -4.03 -14.82
C THR A 608 31.75 -3.70 -13.43
N LEU A 609 32.30 -2.67 -12.78
CA LEU A 609 31.95 -2.30 -11.40
C LEU A 609 30.89 -1.20 -11.29
N LYS A 610 30.66 -0.45 -12.38
CA LYS A 610 29.71 0.67 -12.44
C LYS A 610 28.67 0.44 -13.53
N GLY A 611 28.08 -0.75 -13.54
CA GLY A 611 26.88 -0.98 -14.33
C GLY A 611 25.69 -0.29 -13.67
N ALA A 612 24.79 0.31 -14.45
CA ALA A 612 23.55 0.89 -13.92
C ALA A 612 22.36 0.17 -14.54
N ASN A 613 21.43 -0.29 -13.71
CA ASN A 613 20.23 -0.96 -14.21
C ASN A 613 19.00 -0.60 -13.39
N SER A 614 17.84 -0.78 -14.02
CA SER A 614 16.57 -0.48 -13.38
C SER A 614 16.38 -1.31 -12.12
N ARG A 615 15.95 -0.63 -11.06
CA ARG A 615 15.63 -1.20 -9.74
C ARG A 615 14.54 -2.27 -9.77
N ALA A 616 13.73 -2.29 -10.82
CA ALA A 616 12.69 -3.29 -11.02
C ALA A 616 13.22 -4.68 -11.41
N ASN A 617 14.47 -4.77 -11.88
CA ASN A 617 15.08 -6.07 -12.10
C ASN A 617 15.57 -6.67 -10.78
N SER A 618 15.78 -7.99 -10.74
CA SER A 618 16.44 -8.62 -9.59
C SER A 618 17.82 -9.15 -9.91
N ALA A 619 18.76 -9.03 -8.97
CA ALA A 619 20.13 -9.52 -9.10
C ALA A 619 20.62 -10.08 -7.76
N SER A 620 21.76 -10.76 -7.78
CA SER A 620 22.37 -11.31 -6.57
C SER A 620 22.90 -10.19 -5.66
N ILE A 621 23.06 -10.52 -4.37
CA ILE A 621 23.65 -9.62 -3.38
C ILE A 621 24.85 -10.30 -2.76
N ARG A 622 25.93 -9.52 -2.58
CA ARG A 622 27.05 -9.86 -1.70
C ARG A 622 26.96 -8.92 -0.50
N SER A 623 26.81 -9.49 0.69
CA SER A 623 26.67 -8.67 1.90
C SER A 623 28.03 -8.29 2.49
N VAL A 624 28.15 -7.06 3.00
CA VAL A 624 29.30 -6.53 3.74
C VAL A 624 29.00 -6.51 5.23
N LYS A 625 29.99 -6.79 6.06
CA LYS A 625 29.88 -6.72 7.51
C LYS A 625 29.88 -5.26 7.97
N ILE A 626 28.94 -4.89 8.83
CA ILE A 626 28.84 -3.54 9.39
C ILE A 626 29.94 -3.38 10.45
N ILE A 627 30.67 -2.26 10.40
CA ILE A 627 31.60 -1.85 11.45
C ILE A 627 30.84 -0.85 12.33
N ASN A 628 30.37 -1.31 13.49
CA ASN A 628 29.80 -0.43 14.51
C ASN A 628 30.90 0.14 15.40
#